data_AF-A0A917CLF6-F1
#
_entry.id   AF-A0A917CLF6-F1
#
_cell.length_a   1.000
_cell.length_b   1.000
_cell.length_c   1.000
_cell.angle_alpha   90.00
_cell.angle_beta   90.00
_cell.angle_gamma   90.00
#
_symmetry.space_group_name_H-M   'P 1'
#
loop_
_entity.id
_entity.type
_entity.pdbx_description
1 polymer ?
#
loop_
_entity_poly.entity_id
_entity_poly.type
_entity_poly.pdbx_seq_one_letter_code
_entity_poly.pdbx_strand_id
1 'polypeptide(L)'
;MNAWKGKLIGALLGLLTRRFQLVLLGLAIGHLYDMGLFSARRGEPKPDAAEPDPYAVLGVAEDASMDEIDAAYRRKMSDYHPDKVANAAAEIKALAETRAREINAAYEAIRKRRQGA
;
A
#
# COMPACT_ATOMS: atom_id res chain seq x y z
N MET A 1 18.84 -10.00 1.17
CA MET A 1 19.34 -9.72 2.53
C MET A 1 18.19 -9.90 3.51
N ASN A 2 18.31 -10.84 4.44
CA ASN A 2 17.15 -11.54 5.01
C ASN A 2 16.42 -10.73 6.10
N ALA A 3 15.08 -10.68 5.99
CA ALA A 3 14.12 -9.92 6.79
C ALA A 3 14.11 -10.21 8.32
N TRP A 4 14.99 -11.09 8.80
CA TRP A 4 15.14 -11.44 10.20
C TRP A 4 15.98 -10.45 11.01
N LYS A 5 16.94 -9.75 10.38
CA LYS A 5 17.85 -8.83 11.09
C LYS A 5 17.14 -7.55 11.58
N GLY A 6 16.10 -7.11 10.88
CA GLY A 6 15.33 -5.91 11.27
C GLY A 6 14.52 -6.07 12.55
N LYS A 7 13.97 -7.28 12.79
CA LYS A 7 13.19 -7.60 13.99
C LYS A 7 14.04 -7.57 15.26
N LEU A 8 15.29 -8.02 15.17
CA LEU A 8 16.27 -7.97 16.28
C LEU A 8 16.69 -6.55 16.64
N ILE A 9 16.92 -5.69 15.63
CA ILE A 9 17.35 -4.30 15.86
C ILE A 9 16.19 -3.46 16.44
N GLY A 10 14.96 -3.65 15.94
CA GLY A 10 13.77 -2.97 16.48
C GLY A 10 13.42 -3.38 17.90
N ALA A 11 13.54 -4.67 18.23
CA ALA A 11 13.32 -5.16 19.59
C ALA A 11 14.36 -4.64 20.59
N LEU A 12 15.64 -4.54 20.18
CA LEU A 12 16.71 -4.01 21.05
C LEU A 12 16.54 -2.52 21.34
N LEU A 13 16.17 -1.71 20.35
CA LEU A 13 15.96 -0.27 20.54
C LEU A 13 14.71 0.05 21.39
N GLY A 14 13.66 -0.76 21.28
CA GLY A 14 12.43 -0.62 22.08
C GLY A 14 12.63 -0.85 23.59
N LEU A 15 13.58 -1.72 23.95
CA LEU A 15 13.91 -1.99 25.36
C LEU A 15 14.73 -0.87 26.03
N LEU A 16 15.40 0.00 25.26
CA LEU A 16 16.33 1.00 25.80
C LEU A 16 15.64 2.31 26.26
N THR A 17 14.42 2.60 25.81
CA THR A 17 13.75 3.90 26.07
C THR A 17 12.54 3.82 27.01
N ARG A 18 12.22 2.63 27.53
CA ARG A 18 11.17 2.41 28.55
C ARG A 18 9.84 3.13 28.25
N ARG A 19 9.49 3.24 26.95
CA ARG A 19 8.21 3.74 26.44
C ARG A 19 7.48 2.63 25.70
N PHE A 20 6.99 1.68 26.48
CA PHE A 20 6.27 0.48 26.04
C PHE A 20 5.06 0.78 25.10
N GLN A 21 4.52 2.00 25.13
CA GLN A 21 3.39 2.42 24.30
C GLN A 21 3.68 2.40 22.79
N LEU A 22 4.93 2.56 22.36
CA LEU A 22 5.29 2.52 20.93
C LEU A 22 5.48 1.11 20.39
N VAL A 23 5.79 0.14 21.27
CA VAL A 23 5.88 -1.27 20.90
C VAL A 23 4.50 -1.82 20.57
N LEU A 24 3.47 -1.46 21.34
CA LEU A 24 2.08 -1.86 21.07
C LEU A 24 1.52 -1.24 19.79
N LEU A 25 1.86 0.02 19.51
CA LEU A 25 1.45 0.70 18.27
C LEU A 25 2.14 0.08 17.04
N GLY A 26 3.45 -0.19 17.13
CA GLY A 26 4.19 -0.87 16.06
C GLY A 26 3.74 -2.33 15.85
N LEU A 27 3.43 -3.05 16.94
CA LEU A 27 2.86 -4.39 16.87
C LEU A 27 1.47 -4.38 16.26
N ALA A 28 0.60 -3.43 16.62
CA ALA A 28 -0.75 -3.32 16.07
C ALA A 28 -0.74 -2.98 14.57
N ILE A 29 0.13 -2.07 14.13
CA ILE A 29 0.27 -1.72 12.71
C ILE A 29 0.91 -2.87 11.92
N GLY A 30 1.89 -3.57 12.51
CA GLY A 30 2.50 -4.76 11.92
C GLY A 30 1.53 -5.93 11.82
N HIS A 31 0.72 -6.18 12.87
CA HIS A 31 -0.34 -7.18 12.85
C HIS A 31 -1.43 -6.82 11.86
N LEU A 32 -1.80 -5.55 11.69
CA LEU A 32 -2.80 -5.14 10.68
C LEU A 32 -2.34 -5.45 9.25
N TYR A 33 -1.03 -5.43 9.01
CA TYR A 33 -0.45 -5.78 7.73
C TYR A 33 -0.30 -7.30 7.55
N ASP A 34 0.11 -8.04 8.61
CA ASP A 34 0.25 -9.51 8.60
C ASP A 34 -1.10 -10.27 8.75
N MET A 35 -2.16 -9.63 9.27
CA MET A 35 -3.48 -10.24 9.50
C MET A 35 -4.42 -10.17 8.29
N GLY A 36 -3.99 -9.68 7.13
CA GLY A 36 -4.82 -9.76 5.94
C GLY A 36 -6.14 -9.00 6.06
N LEU A 37 -6.12 -7.76 6.59
CA LEU A 37 -7.16 -6.75 6.30
C LEU A 37 -7.28 -6.49 4.77
N PHE A 38 -6.31 -7.00 4.01
CA PHE A 38 -6.26 -7.14 2.55
C PHE A 38 -6.59 -8.54 1.99
N SER A 39 -7.04 -9.53 2.76
CA SER A 39 -7.23 -10.88 2.21
C SER A 39 -8.34 -11.74 2.84
N ALA A 40 -9.27 -11.17 3.60
CA ALA A 40 -10.33 -11.94 4.24
C ALA A 40 -11.76 -11.53 3.84
N ARG A 41 -12.06 -11.45 2.53
CA ARG A 41 -13.40 -11.81 2.03
C ARG A 41 -13.45 -12.06 0.52
N ARG A 42 -13.96 -13.26 0.17
CA ARG A 42 -14.23 -13.82 -1.17
C ARG A 42 -12.98 -14.10 -2.00
N GLY A 43 -12.74 -15.29 -2.51
CA GLY A 43 -13.68 -16.30 -2.97
C GLY A 43 -13.48 -16.45 -4.48
N GLU A 44 -12.88 -17.57 -4.87
CA GLU A 44 -12.83 -18.16 -6.22
C GLU A 44 -11.64 -17.84 -7.14
N PRO A 45 -11.23 -18.82 -7.98
CA PRO A 45 -9.87 -18.95 -8.49
C PRO A 45 -9.64 -18.25 -9.85
N LYS A 46 -8.38 -17.89 -10.08
CA LYS A 46 -7.81 -17.27 -11.29
C LYS A 46 -8.22 -17.96 -12.60
N PRO A 47 -8.45 -17.16 -13.65
CA PRO A 47 -7.96 -17.47 -14.98
C PRO A 47 -6.80 -16.52 -15.33
N ASP A 48 -5.63 -17.11 -15.59
CA ASP A 48 -4.63 -16.65 -16.56
C ASP A 48 -4.39 -15.14 -16.69
N ALA A 49 -3.36 -14.64 -15.98
CA ALA A 49 -2.78 -13.29 -16.15
C ALA A 49 -3.78 -12.12 -16.17
N ALA A 50 -4.83 -12.18 -15.35
CA ALA A 50 -5.73 -11.06 -15.13
C ALA A 50 -4.95 -9.80 -14.71
N GLU A 51 -5.24 -8.70 -15.40
CA GLU A 51 -4.80 -7.35 -15.04
C GLU A 51 -5.01 -7.12 -13.53
N PRO A 52 -4.03 -6.55 -12.81
CA PRO A 52 -4.14 -6.38 -11.37
C PRO A 52 -5.42 -5.62 -11.03
N ASP A 53 -6.19 -6.16 -10.08
CA ASP A 53 -7.44 -5.54 -9.66
C ASP A 53 -7.20 -4.08 -9.24
N PRO A 54 -7.85 -3.09 -9.88
CA PRO A 54 -7.59 -1.69 -9.60
C PRO A 54 -7.95 -1.29 -8.15
N TYR A 55 -8.93 -1.97 -7.53
CA TYR A 55 -9.27 -1.72 -6.12
C TYR A 55 -8.14 -2.19 -5.20
N ALA A 56 -7.57 -3.38 -5.47
CA ALA A 56 -6.36 -3.86 -4.80
C ALA A 56 -5.15 -2.92 -5.01
N VAL A 57 -4.96 -2.37 -6.21
CA VAL A 57 -3.87 -1.40 -6.49
C VAL A 57 -4.03 -0.13 -5.68
N LEU A 58 -5.24 0.42 -5.56
CA LEU A 58 -5.52 1.59 -4.71
C LEU A 58 -5.60 1.26 -3.23
N GLY A 59 -5.71 -0.01 -2.89
CA GLY A 59 -5.77 -0.46 -1.52
C GLY A 59 -7.12 -0.16 -0.83
N VAL A 60 -8.20 -0.24 -1.59
CA VAL A 60 -9.57 0.03 -1.13
C VAL A 60 -10.45 -1.18 -1.42
N ALA A 61 -11.58 -1.28 -0.72
CA ALA A 61 -12.57 -2.31 -1.01
C ALA A 61 -13.30 -2.02 -2.33
N GLU A 62 -13.83 -3.05 -2.99
CA GLU A 62 -14.59 -2.90 -4.25
C GLU A 62 -15.86 -2.06 -4.07
N ASP A 63 -16.44 -2.08 -2.86
CA ASP A 63 -17.63 -1.33 -2.45
C ASP A 63 -17.31 0.05 -1.86
N ALA A 64 -16.03 0.46 -1.81
CA ALA A 64 -15.62 1.76 -1.28
C ALA A 64 -16.33 2.92 -1.99
N SER A 65 -16.64 4.00 -1.26
CA SER A 65 -17.21 5.21 -1.85
C SER A 65 -16.23 5.93 -2.78
N MET A 66 -16.74 6.79 -3.67
CA MET A 66 -15.86 7.60 -4.53
C MET A 66 -14.93 8.52 -3.70
N ASP A 67 -15.40 9.02 -2.56
CA ASP A 67 -14.61 9.85 -1.66
C ASP A 67 -13.42 9.08 -1.04
N GLU A 68 -13.63 7.81 -0.68
CA GLU A 68 -12.57 6.92 -0.18
C GLU A 68 -11.56 6.57 -1.27
N ILE A 69 -12.03 6.32 -2.50
CA ILE A 69 -11.18 6.08 -3.67
C ILE A 69 -10.30 7.31 -3.95
N ASP A 70 -10.87 8.50 -3.95
CA ASP A 70 -10.16 9.76 -4.16
C ASP A 70 -9.14 10.04 -3.06
N ALA A 71 -9.51 9.77 -1.80
CA ALA A 71 -8.59 9.91 -0.66
C ALA A 71 -7.40 8.94 -0.75
N ALA A 72 -7.66 7.67 -1.10
CA ALA A 72 -6.61 6.67 -1.28
C ALA A 72 -5.68 7.01 -2.45
N TYR A 73 -6.25 7.48 -3.57
CA TYR A 73 -5.49 7.96 -4.72
C TYR A 73 -4.53 9.10 -4.34
N ARG A 74 -5.03 10.17 -3.71
CA ARG A 74 -4.22 11.32 -3.28
C ARG A 74 -3.09 10.90 -2.34
N ARG A 75 -3.39 10.01 -1.38
CA ARG A 75 -2.41 9.50 -0.43
C ARG A 75 -1.29 8.74 -1.15
N LYS A 76 -1.63 7.78 -2.01
CA LYS A 76 -0.65 6.98 -2.74
C LYS A 76 0.19 7.83 -3.70
N MET A 77 -0.42 8.77 -4.42
CA MET A 77 0.31 9.68 -5.31
C MET A 77 1.27 10.60 -4.54
N SER A 78 0.92 11.01 -3.33
CA SER A 78 1.84 11.76 -2.48
C SER A 78 3.09 10.95 -2.14
N ASP A 79 2.98 9.64 -1.95
CA ASP A 79 4.11 8.77 -1.60
C ASP A 79 5.11 8.60 -2.75
N TYR A 80 4.62 8.61 -3.99
CA TYR A 80 5.44 8.43 -5.21
C TYR A 80 5.67 9.72 -6.00
N HIS A 81 5.36 10.89 -5.44
CA HIS A 81 5.49 12.16 -6.14
C HIS A 81 6.95 12.42 -6.56
N PRO A 82 7.22 12.91 -7.80
CA PRO A 82 8.57 13.16 -8.29
C PRO A 82 9.39 14.07 -7.36
N ASP A 83 8.75 15.07 -6.73
CA ASP A 83 9.43 15.95 -5.77
C ASP A 83 10.01 15.20 -4.56
N LYS A 84 9.35 14.14 -4.09
CA LYS A 84 9.85 13.35 -2.95
C LYS A 84 11.02 12.45 -3.33
N VAL A 85 11.08 12.02 -4.58
CA VAL A 85 12.16 11.17 -5.11
C VAL A 85 13.19 11.93 -5.94
N ALA A 86 13.10 13.27 -6.00
CA ALA A 86 13.96 14.12 -6.83
C ALA A 86 15.46 13.94 -6.51
N ASN A 87 15.79 13.72 -5.24
CA ASN A 87 17.15 13.48 -4.77
C ASN A 87 17.50 11.99 -4.59
N ALA A 88 16.60 11.07 -4.94
CA ALA A 88 16.83 9.64 -4.81
C ALA A 88 17.64 9.08 -6.00
N ALA A 89 18.15 7.85 -5.83
CA ALA A 89 18.84 7.12 -6.89
C ALA A 89 17.93 6.89 -8.10
N ALA A 90 18.51 6.71 -9.29
CA ALA A 90 17.79 6.51 -10.55
C ALA A 90 16.80 5.32 -10.48
N GLU A 91 17.18 4.23 -9.82
CA GLU A 91 16.32 3.06 -9.62
C GLU A 91 15.07 3.39 -8.80
N ILE A 92 15.20 4.22 -7.76
CA ILE A 92 14.08 4.64 -6.92
C ILE A 92 13.14 5.56 -7.69
N LYS A 93 13.70 6.46 -8.52
CA LYS A 93 12.91 7.32 -9.41
C LYS A 93 12.11 6.49 -10.42
N ALA A 94 12.76 5.53 -11.08
CA ALA A 94 12.10 4.63 -12.02
C ALA A 94 10.98 3.82 -11.35
N LEU A 95 11.24 3.26 -10.16
CA LEU A 95 10.23 2.54 -9.40
C LEU A 95 9.04 3.43 -9.02
N ALA A 96 9.30 4.65 -8.53
CA ALA A 96 8.25 5.60 -8.18
C ALA A 96 7.40 5.97 -9.39
N GLU A 97 8.01 6.19 -10.56
CA GLU A 97 7.30 6.45 -11.80
C GLU A 97 6.42 5.26 -12.21
N THR A 98 6.95 4.03 -12.17
CA THR A 98 6.18 2.83 -12.46
C THR A 98 4.97 2.71 -11.53
N ARG A 99 5.16 2.89 -10.22
CA ARG A 99 4.06 2.83 -9.23
C ARG A 99 3.03 3.93 -9.44
N ALA A 100 3.47 5.17 -9.68
CA ALA A 100 2.56 6.28 -9.97
C ALA A 100 1.70 6.00 -11.20
N ARG A 101 2.28 5.39 -12.25
CA ARG A 101 1.56 4.99 -13.45
C ARG A 101 0.52 3.91 -13.16
N GLU A 102 0.86 2.89 -12.39
CA GLU A 102 -0.07 1.84 -11.95
C GLU A 102 -1.25 2.42 -11.15
N ILE A 103 -0.98 3.36 -10.24
CA ILE A 103 -2.00 4.03 -9.42
C ILE A 103 -2.95 4.87 -10.29
N ASN A 104 -2.42 5.63 -11.25
CA ASN A 104 -3.24 6.40 -12.18
C ASN A 104 -4.13 5.49 -13.04
N ALA A 105 -3.57 4.42 -13.59
CA ALA A 105 -4.32 3.45 -14.40
C ALA A 105 -5.45 2.80 -13.59
N ALA A 106 -5.19 2.41 -12.34
CA ALA A 106 -6.19 1.82 -11.45
C ALA A 106 -7.34 2.80 -11.14
N TYR A 107 -7.01 4.05 -10.82
CA TYR A 107 -7.99 5.09 -10.56
C TYR A 107 -8.89 5.37 -11.77
N GLU A 108 -8.29 5.49 -12.96
CA GLU A 108 -9.06 5.65 -14.19
C GLU A 108 -9.97 4.46 -14.49
N ALA A 109 -9.48 3.24 -14.28
CA ALA A 109 -10.28 2.03 -14.50
C ALA A 109 -11.51 1.99 -13.59
N ILE A 110 -11.35 2.32 -12.31
CA ILE A 110 -12.47 2.41 -11.35
C ILE A 110 -13.45 3.51 -11.79
N ARG A 111 -12.94 4.70 -12.13
CA ARG A 111 -13.77 5.83 -12.53
C ARG A 111 -14.60 5.50 -13.78
N LYS A 112 -13.99 4.85 -14.78
CA LYS A 112 -14.69 4.39 -15.99
C LYS A 112 -15.79 3.37 -15.66
N ARG A 113 -15.49 2.38 -14.80
CA ARG A 113 -16.48 1.38 -14.36
C ARG A 113 -17.68 2.01 -13.66
N ARG A 114 -17.48 3.10 -12.91
CA ARG A 114 -18.57 3.81 -12.20
C ARG A 114 -19.35 4.80 -13.05
N GLN A 115 -18.74 5.35 -14.11
CA GLN A 115 -19.41 6.27 -15.02
C GLN A 115 -20.23 5.55 -16.10
N GLY A 116 -19.94 4.29 -16.37
CA GLY A 116 -20.66 3.45 -17.33
C GLY A 116 -21.71 2.52 -16.71
N ALA A 117 -21.95 2.61 -15.40
CA ALA A 117 -22.99 1.88 -14.66
C ALA A 117 -24.15 2.83 -14.34
#